data_AF-A0ABD5WUG0-F1
#
_entry.id   AF-A0ABD5WUG0-F1
#
_cell.length_a   1.000
_cell.length_b   1.000
_cell.length_c   1.000
_cell.angle_alpha   90.00
_cell.angle_beta   90.00
_cell.angle_gamma   90.00
#
_symmetry.space_group_name_H-M   'P 1'
#
loop_
_entity.id
_entity.type
_entity.pdbx_description
1 polymer ?
#
loop_
_entity_poly.entity_id
_entity_poly.type
_entity_poly.pdbx_seq_one_letter_code
_entity_poly.pdbx_strand_id
1 'polypeptide(L)'
;MNLGLVVLDTLRHDVYDDVMGDLSSLADHTFERTYSTSRWTVPAHASLFTGLYPSEVGVGARSRHLTTPRRTLAERLSSAGYDTAALSNNVHIDSFFDFDRGFETLHRGPALRDRPEDDRSEFDWEGSFRDSTGVGSDRRGRCGRFCGATRPPCRRSGPASRCSGRRR
;
A
#
# COMPACT_ATOMS: atom_id res chain seq x y z
N MET A 1 -15.98 2.99 -24.58
CA MET A 1 -15.50 3.99 -23.60
C MET A 1 -14.64 3.23 -22.61
N ASN A 2 -13.49 3.77 -22.20
CA ASN A 2 -12.62 3.12 -21.23
C ASN A 2 -12.66 3.89 -19.92
N LEU A 3 -12.59 3.18 -18.79
CA LEU A 3 -12.56 3.78 -17.46
C LEU A 3 -11.24 3.43 -16.78
N GLY A 4 -10.54 4.45 -16.29
CA GLY A 4 -9.34 4.30 -15.47
C GLY A 4 -9.53 4.94 -14.11
N LEU A 5 -9.21 4.21 -13.05
CA LEU A 5 -9.18 4.72 -11.68
C LEU A 5 -7.74 4.64 -11.16
N VAL A 6 -7.16 5.79 -10.86
CA VAL A 6 -5.81 5.88 -10.28
C VAL A 6 -5.94 6.40 -8.85
N VAL A 7 -5.37 5.65 -7.90
CA VAL A 7 -5.38 6.01 -6.48
C VAL A 7 -3.94 6.22 -6.02
N LEU A 8 -3.68 7.39 -5.44
CA LEU A 8 -2.42 7.70 -4.79
C LEU A 8 -2.59 7.47 -3.28
N ASP A 9 -2.05 6.36 -2.78
CA ASP A 9 -2.18 6.02 -1.36
C ASP A 9 -1.35 6.96 -0.49
N THR A 10 -1.90 7.37 0.65
CA THR A 10 -1.28 8.28 1.63
C THR A 10 -0.96 9.71 1.13
N LEU A 11 -1.47 10.11 -0.03
CA LEU A 11 -1.30 11.48 -0.52
C LEU A 11 -2.00 12.48 0.39
N ARG A 12 -1.26 13.50 0.81
CA ARG A 12 -1.79 14.63 1.58
C ARG A 12 -2.12 15.79 0.66
N HIS A 13 -3.23 16.46 0.95
CA HIS A 13 -3.69 17.59 0.15
C HIS A 13 -2.74 18.80 0.24
N ASP A 14 -2.17 19.08 1.41
CA ASP A 14 -1.33 20.26 1.64
C ASP A 14 0.04 20.23 0.95
N VAL A 15 0.43 19.09 0.38
CA VAL A 15 1.66 18.94 -0.41
C VAL A 15 1.36 18.50 -1.85
N TYR A 16 0.09 18.37 -2.21
CA TYR A 16 -0.30 17.88 -3.52
C TYR A 16 0.16 18.81 -4.63
N ASP A 17 -0.10 20.11 -4.48
CA ASP A 17 0.27 21.10 -5.51
C ASP A 17 1.79 21.19 -5.69
N ASP A 18 2.55 21.08 -4.60
CA ASP A 18 4.02 21.14 -4.61
C ASP A 18 4.67 19.93 -5.29
N VAL A 19 4.06 18.75 -5.19
CA VAL A 19 4.65 17.48 -5.65
C VAL A 19 4.04 17.02 -6.97
N MET A 20 2.78 17.35 -7.23
CA MET A 20 1.95 16.82 -8.31
C MET A 20 1.20 17.91 -9.08
N GLY A 21 1.64 19.17 -9.04
CA GLY A 21 0.99 20.30 -9.73
C GLY A 21 0.72 20.05 -11.22
N ASP A 22 1.63 19.34 -11.91
CA ASP A 22 1.46 18.96 -13.32
C ASP A 22 0.26 18.02 -13.54
N LEU A 23 -0.08 17.16 -12.56
CA LEU A 23 -1.21 16.24 -12.68
C LEU A 23 -2.54 16.99 -12.76
N SER A 24 -2.66 18.11 -12.07
CA SER A 24 -3.85 18.97 -12.13
C SER A 24 -4.06 19.57 -13.51
N SER A 25 -2.98 19.80 -14.27
CA SER A 25 -3.07 20.33 -15.64
C SER A 25 -3.68 19.35 -16.64
N LEU A 26 -3.67 18.04 -16.32
CA LEU A 26 -4.24 16.99 -17.15
C LEU A 26 -5.74 16.78 -16.90
N ALA A 27 -6.31 17.41 -15.86
CA ALA A 27 -7.70 17.20 -15.48
C ALA A 27 -8.64 18.19 -16.20
N ASP A 28 -9.68 17.68 -16.85
CA ASP A 28 -10.78 18.52 -17.33
C ASP A 28 -11.59 19.11 -16.16
N HIS A 29 -11.68 18.35 -15.07
CA HIS A 29 -12.46 18.69 -13.87
C HIS A 29 -11.72 18.32 -12.59
N THR A 30 -11.77 19.23 -11.61
CA THR A 30 -11.15 19.07 -10.28
C THR A 30 -12.18 19.33 -9.20
N PHE A 31 -12.10 18.57 -8.11
CA PHE A 31 -12.97 18.72 -6.94
C PHE A 31 -12.13 19.07 -5.72
N GLU A 32 -12.28 20.30 -5.20
CA GLU A 32 -11.47 20.80 -4.07
C GLU A 32 -11.91 20.27 -2.70
N ARG A 33 -13.18 19.86 -2.58
CA ARG A 33 -13.80 19.48 -1.30
C ARG A 33 -14.17 18.01 -1.26
N THR A 34 -13.18 17.16 -1.48
CA THR A 34 -13.30 15.70 -1.37
C THR A 34 -12.63 15.20 -0.11
N TYR A 35 -13.33 14.37 0.66
CA TYR A 35 -12.82 13.83 1.92
C TYR A 35 -12.80 12.31 1.85
N SER A 36 -11.71 11.72 2.32
CA SER A 36 -11.65 10.26 2.49
C SER A 36 -12.64 9.81 3.56
N THR A 37 -13.31 8.68 3.33
CA THR A 37 -14.22 8.07 4.32
C THR A 37 -13.47 7.51 5.53
N SER A 38 -12.15 7.31 5.40
CA SER A 38 -11.29 6.85 6.49
C SER A 38 -9.86 7.34 6.35
N ARG A 39 -9.14 7.37 7.47
CA ARG A 39 -7.70 7.72 7.53
C ARG A 39 -6.79 6.53 7.24
N TRP A 40 -7.35 5.36 6.98
CA TRP A 40 -6.60 4.13 6.72
C TRP A 40 -6.96 3.55 5.36
N THR A 41 -5.96 3.03 4.67
CA THR A 41 -6.02 2.47 3.32
C THR A 41 -7.17 1.49 3.13
N VAL A 42 -7.26 0.45 3.97
CA VAL A 42 -8.23 -0.65 3.80
C VAL A 42 -9.69 -0.15 3.79
N PRO A 43 -10.18 0.54 4.85
CA PRO A 43 -11.55 1.06 4.85
C PRO A 43 -11.80 2.13 3.79
N ALA A 44 -10.81 2.97 3.45
CA ALA A 44 -10.98 3.98 2.40
C ALA A 44 -11.18 3.34 1.02
N HIS A 45 -10.39 2.31 0.67
CA HIS A 45 -10.56 1.58 -0.58
C HIS A 45 -11.84 0.75 -0.60
N ALA A 46 -12.20 0.15 0.53
CA ALA A 46 -13.45 -0.59 0.65
C ALA A 46 -14.66 0.33 0.35
N SER A 47 -14.65 1.55 0.87
CA SER A 47 -15.65 2.57 0.53
C SER A 47 -15.59 2.98 -0.94
N LEU A 48 -14.39 3.22 -1.49
CA LEU A 48 -14.22 3.62 -2.88
C LEU A 48 -14.80 2.58 -3.85
N PHE A 49 -14.57 1.29 -3.57
CA PHE A 49 -15.06 0.22 -4.43
C PHE A 49 -16.54 -0.09 -4.22
N THR A 50 -17.15 0.21 -3.08
CA THR A 50 -18.55 -0.19 -2.81
C THR A 50 -19.52 0.99 -2.84
N GLY A 51 -19.04 2.22 -2.70
CA GLY A 51 -19.85 3.41 -2.49
C GLY A 51 -20.50 3.50 -1.09
N LEU A 52 -20.01 2.71 -0.12
CA LEU A 52 -20.56 2.61 1.23
C LEU A 52 -19.57 3.09 2.28
N TYR A 53 -20.04 3.54 3.44
CA TYR A 53 -19.15 3.87 4.54
C TYR A 53 -18.48 2.61 5.13
N PRO A 54 -17.27 2.73 5.72
CA PRO A 54 -16.57 1.57 6.27
C PRO A 54 -17.40 0.78 7.31
N SER A 55 -18.23 1.49 8.08
CA SER A 55 -19.17 0.90 9.05
C SER A 55 -20.25 0.03 8.41
N GLU A 56 -20.65 0.31 7.17
CA GLU A 56 -21.64 -0.46 6.42
C GLU A 56 -21.01 -1.65 5.70
N VAL A 57 -19.74 -1.52 5.31
CA VAL A 57 -18.98 -2.61 4.70
C VAL A 57 -18.54 -3.64 5.74
N GLY A 58 -18.35 -3.22 7.01
CA GLY A 58 -17.83 -4.07 8.08
C GLY A 58 -16.29 -4.15 8.11
N VAL A 59 -15.62 -3.21 7.44
CA VAL A 59 -14.16 -3.13 7.33
C VAL A 59 -13.60 -2.13 8.33
N GLY A 60 -12.54 -2.51 9.05
CA GLY A 60 -11.91 -1.69 10.06
C GLY A 60 -10.85 -2.45 10.85
N ALA A 61 -10.48 -1.96 12.03
CA ALA A 61 -9.40 -2.56 12.82
C ALA A 61 -9.62 -4.05 13.16
N ARG A 62 -10.88 -4.50 13.16
CA ARG A 62 -11.27 -5.89 13.47
C ARG A 62 -11.31 -6.81 12.26
N SER A 63 -11.47 -6.27 11.06
CA SER A 63 -11.54 -7.05 9.82
C SER A 63 -11.03 -6.23 8.65
N ARG A 64 -10.05 -6.79 7.93
CA ARG A 64 -9.46 -6.18 6.73
C ARG A 64 -10.08 -6.69 5.44
N HIS A 65 -10.91 -7.72 5.50
CA HIS A 65 -11.47 -8.38 4.33
C HIS A 65 -12.69 -7.64 3.79
N LEU A 66 -12.80 -7.54 2.46
CA LEU A 66 -13.95 -6.95 1.78
C LEU A 66 -15.13 -7.94 1.72
N THR A 67 -15.68 -8.29 2.88
CA THR A 67 -16.70 -9.35 3.03
C THR A 67 -18.15 -8.89 2.78
N THR A 68 -18.37 -7.62 2.41
CA THR A 68 -19.73 -7.11 2.19
C THR A 68 -20.46 -7.86 1.08
N PRO A 69 -21.76 -8.18 1.23
CA PRO A 69 -22.55 -8.80 0.15
C PRO A 69 -22.86 -7.82 -0.99
N ARG A 70 -22.51 -6.54 -0.84
CA ARG A 70 -22.77 -5.51 -1.86
C ARG A 70 -21.76 -5.63 -3.00
N ARG A 71 -22.23 -5.34 -4.22
CA ARG A 71 -21.39 -5.39 -5.41
C ARG A 71 -20.39 -4.25 -5.45
N THR A 72 -19.13 -4.58 -5.71
CA THR A 72 -18.06 -3.61 -5.95
C THR A 72 -18.25 -2.91 -7.30
N LEU A 73 -17.55 -1.79 -7.51
CA LEU A 73 -17.48 -1.07 -8.76
C LEU A 73 -16.98 -1.98 -9.88
N ALA A 74 -15.94 -2.78 -9.62
CA ALA A 74 -15.40 -3.74 -10.57
C ALA A 74 -16.43 -4.82 -10.94
N GLU A 75 -17.14 -5.41 -9.95
CA GLU A 75 -18.20 -6.39 -10.21
C GLU A 75 -19.34 -5.80 -11.05
N ARG A 76 -19.69 -4.53 -10.84
CA ARG A 76 -20.70 -3.82 -11.64
C ARG A 76 -20.24 -3.59 -13.08
N LEU A 77 -18.98 -3.21 -13.28
CA LEU A 77 -18.40 -2.98 -14.61
C LEU A 77 -18.24 -4.30 -15.38
N SER A 78 -17.72 -5.33 -14.73
CA SER A 78 -17.64 -6.68 -15.31
C SER A 78 -19.03 -7.19 -15.72
N SER A 79 -20.05 -7.02 -14.86
CA SER A 79 -21.44 -7.37 -15.20
C SER A 79 -22.01 -6.58 -16.38
N ALA A 80 -21.43 -5.42 -16.70
CA ALA A 80 -21.81 -4.58 -17.83
C ALA A 80 -20.98 -4.87 -19.10
N GLY A 81 -20.12 -5.89 -19.08
CA GLY A 81 -19.33 -6.34 -20.23
C GLY A 81 -17.97 -5.63 -20.38
N TYR A 82 -17.44 -5.04 -19.32
CA TYR A 82 -16.08 -4.49 -19.32
C TYR A 82 -15.06 -5.53 -18.89
N ASP A 83 -13.93 -5.58 -19.61
CA ASP A 83 -12.73 -6.26 -19.13
C ASP A 83 -12.18 -5.48 -17.93
N THR A 84 -11.88 -6.18 -16.84
CA THR A 84 -11.53 -5.55 -15.56
C THR A 84 -10.17 -6.02 -15.08
N ALA A 85 -9.23 -5.08 -14.96
CA ALA A 85 -7.89 -5.34 -14.44
C ALA A 85 -7.53 -4.33 -13.35
N ALA A 86 -6.82 -4.80 -12.33
CA ALA A 86 -6.25 -3.98 -11.27
C ALA A 86 -4.73 -4.08 -11.25
N LEU A 87 -4.05 -2.96 -10.97
CA LEU A 87 -2.63 -2.93 -10.66
C LEU A 87 -2.46 -2.34 -9.26
N SER A 88 -1.88 -3.12 -8.34
CA SER A 88 -1.70 -2.70 -6.95
C SER A 88 -0.29 -2.97 -6.48
N ASN A 89 0.36 -1.96 -5.91
CA ASN A 89 1.60 -2.10 -5.16
C ASN A 89 1.36 -1.98 -3.64
N ASN A 90 0.10 -2.14 -3.20
CA ASN A 90 -0.30 -2.01 -1.82
C ASN A 90 -0.61 -3.39 -1.22
N VAL A 91 0.10 -3.76 -0.13
CA VAL A 91 -0.08 -5.05 0.56
C VAL A 91 -1.53 -5.30 1.03
N HIS A 92 -2.28 -4.22 1.22
CA HIS A 92 -3.65 -4.27 1.72
C HIS A 92 -4.70 -4.43 0.62
N ILE A 93 -4.35 -4.05 -0.62
CA ILE A 93 -5.25 -4.13 -1.77
C ILE A 93 -4.79 -5.30 -2.61
N ASP A 94 -5.24 -6.47 -2.19
CA ASP A 94 -4.80 -7.76 -2.66
C ASP A 94 -5.93 -8.79 -2.60
N SER A 95 -5.84 -9.84 -3.41
CA SER A 95 -6.75 -10.99 -3.40
C SER A 95 -6.88 -11.64 -2.02
N PHE A 96 -5.80 -11.64 -1.23
CA PHE A 96 -5.83 -12.18 0.13
C PHE A 96 -6.88 -11.51 1.02
N PHE A 97 -7.17 -10.22 0.79
CA PHE A 97 -8.17 -9.45 1.54
C PHE A 97 -9.48 -9.27 0.76
N ASP A 98 -9.70 -10.05 -0.29
CA ASP A 98 -10.89 -10.02 -1.16
C ASP A 98 -11.07 -8.69 -1.94
N PHE A 99 -9.97 -7.95 -2.19
CA PHE A 99 -10.02 -6.70 -2.95
C PHE A 99 -9.94 -6.89 -4.48
N ASP A 100 -9.73 -8.11 -4.95
CA ASP A 100 -9.79 -8.50 -6.37
C ASP A 100 -11.22 -8.80 -6.85
N ARG A 101 -12.21 -8.72 -5.96
CA ARG A 101 -13.62 -8.95 -6.28
C ARG A 101 -14.11 -8.13 -7.46
N GLY A 102 -14.41 -8.84 -8.55
CA GLY A 102 -14.91 -8.28 -9.81
C GLY A 102 -13.84 -7.83 -10.79
N PHE A 103 -12.56 -8.02 -10.46
CA PHE A 103 -11.46 -7.91 -11.41
C PHE A 103 -11.15 -9.30 -11.97
N GLU A 104 -10.96 -9.39 -13.28
CA GLU A 104 -10.48 -10.62 -13.94
C GLU A 104 -9.02 -10.88 -13.63
N THR A 105 -8.22 -9.82 -13.54
CA THR A 105 -6.81 -9.90 -13.14
C THR A 105 -6.46 -8.83 -12.11
N LEU A 106 -5.71 -9.24 -11.08
CA LEU A 106 -5.03 -8.33 -10.17
C LEU A 106 -3.52 -8.54 -10.32
N HIS A 107 -2.82 -7.50 -10.75
CA HIS A 107 -1.38 -7.52 -10.91
C HIS A 107 -0.71 -6.82 -9.73
N ARG A 108 0.17 -7.54 -9.06
CA ARG A 108 1.02 -7.02 -7.99
C ARG A 108 2.19 -6.23 -8.56
N GLY A 109 2.46 -5.07 -7.98
CA GLY A 109 3.63 -4.26 -8.30
C GLY A 109 4.94 -4.93 -7.86
N PRO A 110 6.10 -4.38 -8.28
CA PRO A 110 7.40 -5.00 -8.04
C PRO A 110 7.70 -5.27 -6.56
N ALA A 111 7.16 -4.48 -5.64
CA ALA A 111 7.39 -4.67 -4.20
C ALA A 111 6.62 -5.87 -3.61
N LEU A 112 5.63 -6.39 -4.33
CA LEU A 112 4.75 -7.47 -3.88
C LEU A 112 4.89 -8.76 -4.70
N ARG A 113 5.75 -8.74 -5.73
CA ARG A 113 5.88 -9.83 -6.70
C ARG A 113 6.25 -11.18 -6.07
N ASP A 114 7.12 -11.16 -5.06
CA ASP A 114 7.62 -12.37 -4.40
C ASP A 114 6.76 -12.78 -3.19
N ARG A 115 5.67 -12.06 -2.92
CA ARG A 115 4.77 -12.39 -1.81
C ARG A 115 3.87 -13.57 -2.20
N PRO A 116 3.63 -14.55 -1.31
CA PRO A 116 2.70 -15.65 -1.57
C PRO A 116 1.30 -15.15 -1.94
N GLU A 117 0.61 -15.84 -2.84
CA GLU A 117 -0.75 -15.51 -3.29
C GLU A 117 -1.83 -15.99 -2.31
N ASP A 118 -1.71 -17.21 -1.80
CA ASP A 118 -2.60 -17.81 -0.79
C ASP A 118 -1.84 -17.97 0.53
N ASP A 119 -1.87 -16.94 1.38
CA ASP A 119 -1.25 -17.00 2.70
C ASP A 119 -2.31 -17.15 3.80
N ARG A 120 -3.12 -18.22 3.70
CA ARG A 120 -3.86 -18.74 4.86
C ARG A 120 -2.92 -19.36 5.90
N SER A 121 -1.63 -19.49 5.60
CA SER A 121 -0.61 -19.68 6.62
C SER A 121 -0.44 -18.40 7.44
N GLU A 122 -0.07 -18.62 8.69
CA GLU A 122 0.14 -17.63 9.71
C GLU A 122 1.32 -16.72 9.35
N PHE A 123 1.14 -15.80 8.41
CA PHE A 123 2.12 -14.75 8.13
C PHE A 123 2.19 -13.83 9.34
N ASP A 124 3.29 -13.94 10.07
CA ASP A 124 3.54 -13.13 11.25
C ASP A 124 3.72 -11.65 10.87
N TRP A 125 2.59 -10.95 10.81
CA TRP A 125 2.53 -9.51 10.63
C TRP A 125 3.30 -8.78 11.75
N GLU A 126 3.25 -9.28 12.99
CA GLU A 126 3.98 -8.64 14.09
C GLU A 126 5.49 -8.76 13.92
N GLY A 127 5.99 -9.90 13.45
CA GLY A 127 7.40 -10.12 13.12
C GLY A 127 7.89 -9.22 12.00
N SER A 128 7.10 -9.08 10.93
CA SER A 128 7.46 -8.22 9.78
C SER A 128 7.46 -6.72 10.12
N PHE A 129 6.56 -6.27 11.00
CA PHE A 129 6.57 -4.89 11.50
C PHE A 129 7.63 -4.64 12.57
N ARG A 130 8.00 -5.63 13.38
CA ARG A 130 9.12 -5.53 14.34
C ARG A 130 10.47 -5.37 13.64
N ASP A 131 10.65 -6.01 12.48
CA ASP A 131 11.91 -5.96 11.73
C ASP A 131 12.02 -4.73 10.80
N SER A 132 10.91 -4.08 10.46
CA SER A 132 10.89 -2.83 9.69
C SER A 132 11.08 -1.60 10.60
N THR A 133 12.22 -1.54 11.27
CA THR A 133 12.74 -0.26 11.79
C THR A 133 13.25 0.59 10.64
N GLY A 134 12.35 1.31 9.96
CA GLY A 134 12.67 2.52 9.20
C GLY A 134 13.71 2.41 8.08
N VAL A 135 13.88 1.25 7.45
CA VAL A 135 14.71 1.10 6.24
C VAL A 135 13.85 0.49 5.15
N GLY A 136 13.53 1.30 4.13
CA GLY A 136 12.94 0.79 2.90
C GLY A 136 13.75 -0.37 2.36
N SER A 137 13.06 -1.42 1.91
CA SER A 137 13.59 -2.67 1.34
C SER A 137 15.04 -2.59 0.86
N ASP A 138 15.98 -2.81 1.80
CA ASP A 138 17.39 -2.85 1.50
C ASP A 138 17.67 -4.15 0.76
N ARG A 139 17.88 -4.01 -0.56
CA ARG A 139 18.40 -5.02 -1.46
C ARG A 139 19.75 -5.52 -0.96
N ARG A 140 19.77 -6.42 0.01
CA ARG A 140 20.96 -7.22 0.33
C ARG A 140 20.75 -8.67 -0.08
N GLY A 141 20.64 -8.84 -1.40
CA GLY A 141 20.57 -10.13 -2.04
C GLY A 141 21.22 -10.17 -3.43
N ARG A 142 22.10 -9.21 -3.79
CA ARG A 142 23.04 -9.32 -4.94
C ARG A 142 23.90 -8.05 -5.09
N CYS A 143 24.91 -7.93 -4.24
CA CYS A 143 26.14 -7.25 -4.64
C CYS A 143 27.35 -7.93 -3.99
N GLY A 144 27.37 -9.26 -4.03
CA GLY A 144 28.61 -10.00 -4.00
C GLY A 144 29.10 -10.10 -5.43
N ARG A 145 30.28 -9.53 -5.72
CA ARG A 145 30.99 -9.44 -7.01
C ARG A 145 30.74 -8.18 -7.85
N PHE A 146 31.06 -7.00 -7.33
CA PHE A 146 31.79 -5.98 -8.11
C PHE A 146 32.25 -4.80 -7.22
N CYS A 147 33.19 -5.04 -6.31
CA CYS A 147 34.21 -4.06 -5.95
C CYS A 147 35.27 -4.75 -5.09
N GLY A 148 36.40 -5.05 -5.72
CA GLY A 148 37.56 -5.56 -5.06
C GLY A 148 38.16 -4.53 -4.12
N ALA A 149 38.74 -5.05 -3.04
CA ALA A 149 39.87 -4.52 -2.29
C ALA A 149 39.68 -3.23 -1.45
N THR A 150 40.01 -3.39 -0.17
CA THR A 150 40.45 -2.39 0.83
C THR A 150 39.39 -1.66 1.66
N ARG A 151 38.98 -2.30 2.78
CA ARG A 151 39.05 -1.72 4.15
C ARG A 151 38.67 -2.78 5.21
N PRO A 152 39.40 -2.88 6.35
CA PRO A 152 39.13 -3.91 7.35
C PRO A 152 37.99 -3.48 8.31
N PRO A 153 37.23 -4.44 8.89
CA PRO A 153 36.16 -4.14 9.82
C PRO A 153 36.70 -3.78 11.22
N CYS A 154 36.24 -2.65 11.76
CA CYS A 154 36.55 -2.22 13.13
C CYS A 154 35.94 -3.20 14.16
N ARG A 155 36.79 -3.78 15.01
CA ARG A 155 36.41 -4.61 16.16
C ARG A 155 35.81 -3.75 17.27
N ARG A 156 34.67 -4.17 17.84
CA ARG A 156 34.14 -3.66 19.12
C ARG A 156 34.88 -4.33 20.28
N SER A 157 35.56 -3.54 21.11
CA SER A 157 36.01 -3.94 22.45
C SER A 157 36.24 -2.71 23.33
N GLY A 158 35.44 -2.52 24.38
CA GLY A 158 35.66 -1.51 25.45
C GLY A 158 34.37 -1.02 26.12
N PRO A 159 34.32 -0.88 27.48
CA PRO A 159 33.07 -0.69 28.22
C PRO A 159 32.60 0.77 28.33
N ALA A 160 31.31 0.90 28.66
CA ALA A 160 30.52 2.12 28.72
C ALA A 160 31.18 3.30 29.46
N SER A 161 31.26 4.44 28.78
CA SER A 161 31.44 5.75 29.41
C SER A 161 30.27 6.68 29.06
N ARG A 162 29.79 7.35 30.09
CA ARG A 162 28.57 8.17 30.15
C ARG A 162 28.61 9.32 29.14
N CYS A 163 27.55 9.49 28.36
CA CYS A 163 27.26 10.74 27.67
C CYS A 163 26.22 11.53 28.47
N SER A 164 26.70 12.51 29.24
CA SER A 164 25.91 13.64 29.72
C SER A 164 25.65 14.60 28.55
N GLY A 165 24.39 14.83 28.18
CA GLY A 165 24.02 15.76 27.12
C GLY A 165 22.71 16.46 27.46
N ARG A 166 22.80 17.79 27.62
CA ARG A 166 21.75 18.72 28.05
C ARG A 166 20.50 18.69 27.18
N ARG A 167 19.34 18.76 27.82
CA ARG A 167 18.08 19.20 27.20
C ARG A 167 18.16 20.71 26.95
N ARG A 168 17.76 21.13 25.76
CA ARG A 168 17.07 22.40 25.51
C ARG A 168 15.74 22.05 24.88
#